data_AF-A0A5Q2NV47-F1
#
_entry.id   AF-A0A5Q2NV47-F1
#
_cell.length_a   1.000
_cell.length_b   1.000
_cell.length_c   1.000
_cell.angle_alpha   90.00
_cell.angle_beta   90.00
_cell.angle_gamma   90.00
#
_symmetry.space_group_name_H-M   'P 1'
#
loop_
_entity.id
_entity.type
_entity.pdbx_description
1 polymer ?
#
loop_
_entity_poly.entity_id
_entity_poly.type
_entity_poly.pdbx_seq_one_letter_code
_entity_poly.pdbx_strand_id
1 'polypeptide(L)'
;MKNRCVEKFSDFAAVQIERGKSANTIKTYCYALQTFASWLHDSGGNIDKLTRIDLQQYIKHLEAANRSAATIGKVFAAITSFAEFKGCTSITEGIRFPVQRKTLHTAPKSLSRNERNKLLRDAERDGNIRNLALIFTLLFTGLRVSELVSLDRNDIKFGERSGSVTVRKGKGDISRVVPFPVDARHYLFKYLETRTDDEPALFLSQYQQRISVRSVQRMLKQYGIHPHQLRHTYCRELANSGMDLSSIAELAGHSDTNTTRRYSKPSHSELEQAISRVFG
;
A
#
# COMPACT_ATOMS: atom_id res chain seq x y z
N MET A 1 -0.74 -8.67 -21.70
CA MET A 1 -0.02 -7.36 -21.74
C MET A 1 0.98 -7.13 -20.58
N LYS A 2 0.81 -7.65 -19.35
CA LYS A 2 1.65 -7.28 -18.18
C LYS A 2 3.06 -7.92 -18.09
N ASN A 3 3.36 -8.97 -18.86
CA ASN A 3 4.69 -9.61 -18.88
C ASN A 3 5.61 -9.10 -20.02
N ARG A 4 5.03 -8.57 -21.09
CA ARG A 4 5.76 -8.11 -22.29
C ARG A 4 6.71 -6.92 -22.01
N CYS A 5 6.43 -6.15 -20.96
CA CYS A 5 7.25 -5.01 -20.55
C CYS A 5 8.60 -5.44 -19.97
N VAL A 6 8.60 -6.54 -19.21
CA VAL A 6 9.82 -7.07 -18.56
C VAL A 6 10.69 -7.74 -19.60
N GLU A 7 10.11 -8.44 -20.57
CA GLU A 7 10.84 -9.06 -21.68
C GLU A 7 11.68 -8.07 -22.49
N LYS A 8 11.16 -6.86 -22.77
CA LYS A 8 11.91 -5.82 -23.52
C LYS A 8 13.10 -5.23 -22.75
N PHE A 9 13.07 -5.30 -21.42
CA PHE A 9 14.13 -4.76 -20.54
C PHE A 9 14.63 -5.84 -19.58
N SER A 10 14.76 -7.08 -20.05
CA SER A 10 15.09 -8.26 -19.24
C SER A 10 16.42 -8.10 -18.51
N ASP A 11 17.44 -7.63 -19.22
CA ASP A 11 18.81 -7.50 -18.69
C ASP A 11 18.86 -6.41 -17.62
N PHE A 12 18.19 -5.28 -17.87
CA PHE A 12 18.01 -4.24 -16.87
C PHE A 12 17.25 -4.78 -15.64
N ALA A 13 16.18 -5.54 -15.85
CA ALA A 13 15.40 -6.12 -14.76
C ALA A 13 16.24 -7.08 -13.91
N ALA A 14 17.07 -7.92 -14.53
CA ALA A 14 18.00 -8.82 -13.85
C ALA A 14 18.99 -8.05 -12.97
N VAL A 15 19.62 -7.00 -13.48
CA VAL A 15 20.52 -6.14 -12.69
C VAL A 15 19.78 -5.47 -11.51
N GLN A 16 18.53 -5.05 -11.69
CA GLN A 16 17.76 -4.48 -10.58
C GLN A 16 17.38 -5.52 -9.51
N ILE A 17 17.21 -6.79 -9.89
CA ILE A 17 17.00 -7.91 -8.96
C ILE A 17 18.26 -8.12 -8.11
N GLU A 18 19.44 -8.15 -8.74
CA GLU A 18 20.74 -8.26 -8.04
C GLU A 18 20.97 -7.08 -7.08
N ARG A 19 20.54 -5.88 -7.48
CA ARG A 19 20.54 -4.67 -6.62
C ARG A 19 19.46 -4.70 -5.52
N GLY A 20 18.76 -5.82 -5.32
CA GLY A 20 17.80 -6.02 -4.24
C GLY A 20 16.49 -5.22 -4.38
N LYS A 21 16.14 -4.72 -5.58
CA LYS A 21 14.89 -3.99 -5.78
C LYS A 21 13.69 -4.93 -5.69
N SER A 22 12.60 -4.45 -5.10
CA SER A 22 11.36 -5.23 -5.02
C SER A 22 10.78 -5.50 -6.41
N ALA A 23 10.11 -6.65 -6.59
CA ALA A 23 9.44 -7.01 -7.84
C ALA A 23 8.48 -5.91 -8.35
N ASN A 24 7.80 -5.21 -7.44
CA ASN A 24 6.90 -4.11 -7.81
C ASN A 24 7.65 -2.86 -8.27
N THR A 25 8.82 -2.58 -7.67
CA THR A 25 9.71 -1.50 -8.14
C THR A 25 10.22 -1.79 -9.54
N ILE A 26 10.72 -3.01 -9.78
CA ILE A 26 11.21 -3.45 -11.10
C ILE A 26 10.10 -3.32 -12.14
N LYS A 27 8.90 -3.83 -11.84
CA LYS A 27 7.74 -3.70 -12.72
C LYS A 27 7.38 -2.25 -13.03
N THR A 28 7.46 -1.37 -12.03
CA THR A 28 7.21 0.07 -12.21
C THR A 28 8.25 0.68 -13.13
N TYR A 29 9.54 0.31 -12.96
CA TYR A 29 10.63 0.80 -13.80
C TYR A 29 10.48 0.33 -15.24
N CYS A 30 10.31 -0.98 -15.49
CA CYS A 30 10.14 -1.50 -16.85
C CYS A 30 8.94 -0.87 -17.56
N TYR A 31 7.84 -0.63 -16.87
CA TYR A 31 6.67 0.05 -17.44
C TYR A 31 6.96 1.52 -17.82
N ALA A 32 7.64 2.25 -16.93
CA ALA A 32 8.06 3.62 -17.21
C ALA A 32 9.01 3.68 -18.41
N LEU A 33 10.01 2.79 -18.45
CA LEU A 33 10.96 2.70 -19.55
C LEU A 33 10.31 2.32 -20.88
N GLN A 34 9.32 1.44 -20.87
CA GLN A 34 8.59 1.10 -22.10
C GLN A 34 7.78 2.28 -22.63
N THR A 35 7.14 3.04 -21.74
CA THR A 35 6.35 4.22 -22.12
C THR A 35 7.27 5.33 -22.65
N PHE A 36 8.42 5.52 -22.02
CA PHE A 36 9.47 6.41 -22.49
C PHE A 36 10.03 5.98 -23.85
N ALA A 37 10.36 4.70 -24.02
CA ALA A 37 10.88 4.16 -25.28
C ALA A 37 9.91 4.36 -26.44
N SER A 38 8.61 4.16 -26.20
CA SER A 38 7.57 4.37 -27.21
C SER A 38 7.51 5.84 -27.62
N TRP A 39 7.40 6.75 -26.64
CA TRP A 39 7.37 8.19 -26.90
C TRP A 39 8.64 8.68 -27.62
N LEU A 40 9.80 8.15 -27.22
CA LEU A 40 11.09 8.50 -27.79
C LEU A 40 11.18 8.07 -29.25
N HIS A 41 10.75 6.85 -29.56
CA HIS A 41 10.69 6.33 -30.93
C HIS A 41 9.76 7.20 -31.81
N ASP A 42 8.58 7.55 -31.29
CA ASP A 42 7.61 8.39 -32.03
C ASP A 42 8.14 9.83 -32.24
N SER A 43 9.09 10.26 -31.41
CA SER A 43 9.76 11.56 -31.51
C SER A 43 11.07 11.51 -32.31
N GLY A 44 11.40 10.36 -32.93
CA GLY A 44 12.61 10.16 -33.76
C GLY A 44 13.88 9.83 -32.98
N GLY A 45 13.79 9.57 -31.68
CA GLY A 45 14.92 9.20 -30.82
C GLY A 45 15.13 7.69 -30.68
N ASN A 46 16.18 7.30 -29.96
CA ASN A 46 16.53 5.90 -29.72
C ASN A 46 16.94 5.68 -28.26
N ILE A 47 16.33 4.67 -27.61
CA ILE A 47 16.58 4.34 -26.21
C ILE A 47 17.99 3.80 -25.93
N ASP A 48 18.71 3.33 -26.94
CA ASP A 48 20.12 2.93 -26.82
C ASP A 48 21.08 4.11 -27.01
N LYS A 49 20.60 5.25 -27.52
CA LYS A 49 21.37 6.48 -27.75
C LYS A 49 20.71 7.66 -27.06
N LEU A 50 20.50 7.53 -25.76
CA LEU A 50 19.85 8.56 -24.96
C LEU A 50 20.69 9.84 -24.88
N THR A 51 20.02 10.97 -25.03
CA THR A 51 20.59 12.29 -24.81
C THR A 51 19.89 12.99 -23.64
N ARG A 52 20.55 14.02 -23.13
CA ARG A 52 19.95 14.94 -22.14
C ARG A 52 18.69 15.63 -22.68
N ILE A 53 18.65 15.90 -23.99
CA ILE A 53 17.53 16.58 -24.66
C ILE A 53 16.29 15.68 -24.61
N ASP A 54 16.45 14.39 -24.92
CA ASP A 54 15.36 13.40 -24.88
C ASP A 54 14.68 13.36 -23.52
N LEU A 55 15.48 13.31 -22.46
CA LEU A 55 14.98 13.27 -21.09
C LEU A 55 14.26 14.58 -20.73
N GLN A 56 14.84 15.73 -21.05
CA GLN A 56 14.22 17.03 -20.76
C GLN A 56 12.91 17.23 -21.52
N GLN A 57 12.85 16.81 -22.79
CA GLN A 57 11.63 16.88 -23.59
C GLN A 57 10.55 15.91 -23.07
N TYR A 58 10.94 14.71 -22.65
CA TYR A 58 9.98 13.77 -22.09
C TYR A 58 9.38 14.27 -20.77
N ILE A 59 10.18 14.89 -19.89
CA ILE A 59 9.66 15.52 -18.68
C ILE A 59 8.62 16.60 -19.04
N LYS A 60 8.93 17.47 -20.01
CA LYS A 60 7.96 18.49 -20.49
C LYS A 60 6.70 17.86 -21.07
N HIS A 61 6.81 16.75 -21.81
CA HIS A 61 5.67 16.00 -22.30
C HIS A 61 4.79 15.47 -21.17
N LEU A 62 5.39 14.94 -20.09
CA LEU A 62 4.63 14.47 -18.92
C LEU A 62 3.95 15.61 -18.16
N GLU A 63 4.61 16.77 -18.06
CA GLU A 63 4.01 17.99 -17.49
C GLU A 63 2.81 18.47 -18.32
N ALA A 64 2.96 18.56 -19.65
CA ALA A 64 1.89 18.93 -20.57
C ALA A 64 0.72 17.92 -20.52
N ALA A 65 1.00 16.65 -20.25
CA ALA A 65 -0.01 15.62 -20.00
C ALA A 65 -0.60 15.65 -18.57
N ASN A 66 -0.35 16.70 -17.79
CA ASN A 66 -0.84 16.89 -16.41
C ASN A 66 -0.52 15.71 -15.48
N ARG A 67 0.63 15.05 -15.67
CA ARG A 67 1.07 13.99 -14.73
C ARG A 67 1.51 14.63 -13.42
N SER A 68 1.16 13.97 -12.31
CA SER A 68 1.55 14.46 -10.98
C SER A 68 3.07 14.50 -10.80
N ALA A 69 3.58 15.44 -10.01
CA ALA A 69 5.00 15.53 -9.65
C ALA A 69 5.55 14.20 -9.08
N ALA A 70 4.74 13.47 -8.32
CA ALA A 70 5.09 12.15 -7.80
C ALA A 70 5.27 11.10 -8.91
N THR A 71 4.42 11.15 -9.93
CA THR A 71 4.52 10.28 -11.12
C THR A 71 5.77 10.63 -11.91
N ILE A 72 6.00 11.92 -12.18
CA ILE A 72 7.17 12.39 -12.94
C ILE A 72 8.47 12.00 -12.22
N GLY A 73 8.54 12.20 -10.90
CA GLY A 73 9.72 11.78 -10.11
C GLY A 73 9.99 10.28 -10.16
N LYS A 74 8.95 9.43 -10.17
CA LYS A 74 9.11 7.97 -10.34
C LYS A 74 9.62 7.59 -11.73
N VAL A 75 9.09 8.26 -12.76
CA VAL A 75 9.54 8.03 -14.15
C VAL A 75 10.99 8.49 -14.31
N PHE A 76 11.35 9.66 -13.79
CA PHE A 76 12.72 10.15 -13.77
C PHE A 76 13.65 9.17 -13.06
N ALA A 77 13.31 8.69 -11.87
CA ALA A 77 14.11 7.70 -11.15
C ALA A 77 14.30 6.38 -11.93
N ALA A 78 13.28 5.93 -12.67
CA ALA A 78 13.40 4.76 -13.53
C ALA A 78 14.37 5.00 -14.70
N ILE A 79 14.29 6.17 -15.34
CA ILE A 79 15.19 6.54 -16.46
C ILE A 79 16.62 6.75 -15.94
N THR A 80 16.82 7.36 -14.77
CA THR A 80 18.14 7.48 -14.15
C THR A 80 18.77 6.13 -13.85
N SER A 81 18.01 5.20 -13.27
CA SER A 81 18.48 3.83 -13.03
C SER A 81 18.87 3.12 -14.34
N PHE A 82 18.13 3.39 -15.42
CA PHE A 82 18.44 2.84 -16.74
C PHE A 82 19.66 3.49 -17.39
N ALA A 83 19.86 4.79 -17.20
CA ALA A 83 21.04 5.52 -17.65
C ALA A 83 22.31 5.01 -16.95
N GLU A 84 22.24 4.72 -15.65
CA GLU A 84 23.30 4.05 -14.91
C GLU A 84 23.61 2.66 -15.49
N PHE A 85 22.58 1.86 -15.80
CA PHE A 85 22.74 0.56 -16.42
C PHE A 85 23.41 0.63 -17.80
N LYS A 86 23.13 1.68 -18.58
CA LYS A 86 23.75 1.93 -19.88
C LYS A 86 25.11 2.65 -19.81
N GLY A 87 25.55 3.06 -18.61
CA GLY A 87 26.80 3.81 -18.44
C GLY A 87 26.76 5.27 -18.92
N CYS A 88 25.57 5.88 -19.04
CA CYS A 88 25.37 7.23 -19.56
C CYS A 88 24.75 8.19 -18.53
N THR A 89 25.27 8.20 -17.30
CA THR A 89 24.69 8.96 -16.16
C THR A 89 24.57 10.47 -16.39
N SER A 90 25.47 11.05 -17.19
CA SER A 90 25.53 12.49 -17.50
C SER A 90 24.24 13.04 -18.14
N ILE A 91 23.42 12.19 -18.78
CA ILE A 91 22.15 12.63 -19.38
C ILE A 91 21.12 13.10 -18.34
N THR A 92 21.30 12.74 -17.08
CA THR A 92 20.37 13.06 -15.98
C THR A 92 20.78 14.31 -15.22
N GLU A 93 21.99 14.82 -15.45
CA GLU A 93 22.56 15.93 -14.70
C GLU A 93 21.84 17.26 -15.01
N GLY A 94 21.46 17.95 -13.94
CA GLY A 94 20.79 19.25 -14.00
C GLY A 94 19.41 19.24 -14.68
N ILE A 95 18.80 18.07 -14.90
CA ILE A 95 17.43 17.98 -15.41
C ILE A 95 16.48 18.54 -14.36
N ARG A 96 15.69 19.54 -14.75
CA ARG A 96 14.64 20.11 -13.90
C ARG A 96 13.33 19.40 -14.19
N PHE A 97 12.65 19.02 -13.12
CA PHE A 97 11.32 18.43 -13.14
C PHE A 97 10.56 18.90 -11.89
N PRO A 98 9.22 18.84 -11.88
CA PRO A 98 8.45 19.35 -10.78
C PRO A 98 8.68 18.44 -9.58
N VAL A 99 9.33 18.96 -8.55
CA VAL A 99 9.51 18.25 -7.29
C VAL A 99 8.20 18.34 -6.52
N GLN A 100 7.70 17.20 -6.06
CA GLN A 100 6.58 17.19 -5.15
C GLN A 100 7.00 17.94 -3.89
N ARG A 101 6.52 19.19 -3.71
CA ARG A 101 6.60 19.87 -2.42
C ARG A 101 5.97 18.90 -1.43
N LYS A 102 6.70 18.55 -0.37
CA LYS A 102 6.14 17.84 0.78
C LYS A 102 5.13 18.78 1.44
N THR A 103 3.98 19.01 0.81
CA THR A 103 2.78 19.39 1.53
C THR A 103 2.68 18.36 2.64
N LEU A 104 2.69 18.81 3.89
CA LEU A 104 2.39 18.00 5.04
C LEU A 104 1.03 17.38 4.73
N HIS A 105 1.03 16.20 4.13
CA HIS A 105 -0.19 15.54 3.71
C HIS A 105 -1.02 15.44 4.99
N THR A 106 -2.13 16.19 5.02
CA THR A 106 -3.25 15.92 5.90
C THR A 106 -3.44 14.41 5.77
N ALA A 107 -3.35 13.68 6.89
CA ALA A 107 -3.43 12.23 6.87
C ALA A 107 -4.60 11.83 5.95
N PRO A 108 -4.43 10.83 5.06
CA PRO A 108 -5.54 10.33 4.26
C PRO A 108 -6.73 10.11 5.20
N LYS A 109 -7.89 10.68 4.86
CA LYS A 109 -9.04 10.77 5.79
C LYS A 109 -9.31 9.40 6.40
N SER A 110 -8.92 9.25 7.68
CA SER A 110 -9.39 8.16 8.52
C SER A 110 -10.90 8.25 8.61
N LEU A 111 -11.56 7.12 8.81
CA LEU A 111 -12.99 7.12 9.03
C LEU A 111 -13.27 7.78 10.38
N SER A 112 -14.22 8.71 10.39
CA SER A 112 -14.86 9.12 11.63
C SER A 112 -15.57 7.93 12.28
N ARG A 113 -15.87 8.04 13.58
CA ARG A 113 -16.64 7.02 14.30
C ARG A 113 -17.97 6.69 13.61
N ASN A 114 -18.65 7.69 13.05
CA ASN A 114 -19.92 7.52 12.35
C ASN A 114 -19.74 6.79 11.01
N GLU A 115 -18.73 7.15 10.22
CA GLU A 115 -18.42 6.45 8.95
C GLU A 115 -18.02 5.00 9.20
N ARG A 116 -17.21 4.75 10.23
CA ARG A 116 -16.84 3.39 10.66
C ARG A 116 -18.08 2.58 11.05
N ASN A 117 -18.93 3.11 11.91
CA ASN A 117 -20.16 2.42 12.33
C ASN A 117 -21.14 2.23 11.18
N LYS A 118 -21.17 3.14 10.20
CA LYS A 118 -21.94 2.96 8.97
C LYS A 118 -21.38 1.81 8.13
N LEU A 119 -20.07 1.79 7.88
CA LEU A 119 -19.39 0.72 7.15
C LEU A 119 -19.69 -0.66 7.75
N LEU A 120 -19.57 -0.80 9.07
CA LEU A 120 -19.81 -2.08 9.75
C LEU A 120 -21.28 -2.52 9.62
N ARG A 121 -22.24 -1.59 9.78
CA ARG A 121 -23.67 -1.88 9.58
C ARG A 121 -24.02 -2.25 8.16
N ASP A 122 -23.47 -1.55 7.17
CA ASP A 122 -23.70 -1.82 5.76
C ASP A 122 -23.12 -3.21 5.38
N ALA A 123 -21.92 -3.54 5.87
CA ALA A 123 -21.31 -4.86 5.66
C ALA A 123 -22.09 -5.99 6.35
N GLU A 124 -22.64 -5.76 7.55
CA GLU A 124 -23.53 -6.72 8.22
C GLU A 124 -24.82 -6.94 7.44
N ARG A 125 -25.43 -5.87 6.91
CA ARG A 125 -26.66 -5.95 6.11
C ARG A 125 -26.47 -6.73 4.82
N ASP A 126 -25.31 -6.63 4.19
CA ASP A 126 -24.99 -7.40 2.98
C ASP A 126 -24.90 -8.91 3.22
N GLY A 127 -24.73 -9.34 4.48
CA GLY A 127 -24.75 -10.76 4.88
C GLY A 127 -23.58 -11.60 4.37
N ASN A 128 -22.63 -11.02 3.63
CA ASN A 128 -21.49 -11.76 3.10
C ASN A 128 -20.41 -11.95 4.18
N ILE A 129 -20.44 -13.12 4.83
CA ILE A 129 -19.57 -13.41 5.98
C ILE A 129 -18.07 -13.25 5.69
N ARG A 130 -17.63 -13.59 4.46
CA ARG A 130 -16.25 -13.38 4.04
C ARG A 130 -15.89 -11.90 4.00
N ASN A 131 -16.76 -11.07 3.42
CA ASN A 131 -16.51 -9.63 3.32
C ASN A 131 -16.48 -8.97 4.71
N LEU A 132 -17.39 -9.38 5.60
CA LEU A 132 -17.39 -9.00 7.01
C LEU A 132 -16.05 -9.33 7.67
N ALA A 133 -15.63 -10.61 7.63
CA ALA A 133 -14.35 -11.04 8.19
C ALA A 133 -13.16 -10.26 7.60
N LEU A 134 -13.14 -9.99 6.29
CA LEU A 134 -12.12 -9.17 5.63
C LEU A 134 -12.07 -7.74 6.17
N ILE A 135 -13.25 -7.08 6.28
CA ILE A 135 -13.37 -5.69 6.74
C ILE A 135 -12.93 -5.58 8.19
N PHE A 136 -13.44 -6.44 9.07
CA PHE A 136 -13.06 -6.48 10.48
C PHE A 136 -11.57 -6.75 10.63
N THR A 137 -11.02 -7.73 9.89
CA THR A 137 -9.59 -8.01 9.94
C THR A 137 -8.78 -6.75 9.57
N LEU A 138 -9.05 -6.11 8.42
CA LEU A 138 -8.31 -4.91 8.01
C LEU A 138 -8.45 -3.75 9.00
N LEU A 139 -9.65 -3.49 9.50
CA LEU A 139 -9.95 -2.35 10.38
C LEU A 139 -9.34 -2.52 11.78
N PHE A 140 -9.29 -3.74 12.30
CA PHE A 140 -8.89 -3.99 13.69
C PHE A 140 -7.46 -4.52 13.85
N THR A 141 -6.75 -4.80 12.75
CA THR A 141 -5.34 -5.23 12.80
C THR A 141 -4.41 -4.30 12.04
N GLY A 142 -4.95 -3.34 11.30
CA GLY A 142 -4.18 -2.36 10.53
C GLY A 142 -3.32 -2.97 9.41
N LEU A 143 -3.56 -4.22 9.00
CA LEU A 143 -2.78 -4.88 7.95
C LEU A 143 -2.81 -4.11 6.62
N ARG A 144 -1.71 -4.19 5.87
CA ARG A 144 -1.75 -3.83 4.45
C ARG A 144 -2.61 -4.84 3.71
N VAL A 145 -3.31 -4.42 2.67
CA VAL A 145 -4.10 -5.34 1.83
C VAL A 145 -3.26 -6.47 1.23
N SER A 146 -1.99 -6.22 0.92
CA SER A 146 -1.06 -7.24 0.44
C SER A 146 -0.73 -8.28 1.52
N GLU A 147 -0.63 -7.86 2.78
CA GLU A 147 -0.40 -8.77 3.91
C GLU A 147 -1.65 -9.63 4.14
N LEU A 148 -2.84 -9.00 4.17
CA LEU A 148 -4.13 -9.68 4.33
C LEU A 148 -4.32 -10.82 3.33
N VAL A 149 -4.10 -10.55 2.03
CA VAL A 149 -4.30 -11.57 0.99
C VAL A 149 -3.25 -12.67 1.03
N SER A 150 -2.11 -12.44 1.67
CA SER A 150 -1.01 -13.41 1.82
C SER A 150 -1.10 -14.25 3.08
N LEU A 151 -2.10 -14.04 3.94
CA LEU A 151 -2.33 -14.84 5.14
C LEU A 151 -2.78 -16.26 4.79
N ASP A 152 -2.33 -17.21 5.60
CA ASP A 152 -2.84 -18.58 5.65
C ASP A 152 -3.66 -18.81 6.91
N ARG A 153 -4.44 -19.88 6.92
CA ARG A 153 -5.19 -20.33 8.11
C ARG A 153 -4.25 -20.51 9.33
N ASN A 154 -3.05 -21.05 9.10
CA ASN A 154 -2.06 -21.30 10.16
C ASN A 154 -1.41 -20.03 10.73
N ASP A 155 -1.59 -18.86 10.09
CA ASP A 155 -1.15 -17.58 10.65
C ASP A 155 -2.08 -17.09 11.76
N ILE A 156 -3.27 -17.68 11.88
CA ILE A 156 -4.30 -17.31 12.84
C ILE A 156 -4.23 -18.24 14.04
N LYS A 157 -4.11 -17.65 15.22
CA LYS A 157 -4.25 -18.36 16.49
C LYS A 157 -5.50 -17.90 17.19
N PHE A 158 -6.34 -18.85 17.58
CA PHE A 158 -7.49 -18.61 18.46
C PHE A 158 -7.20 -19.24 19.82
N GLY A 159 -7.38 -18.46 20.88
CA GLY A 159 -7.57 -18.94 22.24
C GLY A 159 -9.02 -18.68 22.68
N GLU A 160 -9.41 -19.22 23.83
CA GLU A 160 -10.76 -19.02 24.38
C GLU A 160 -11.09 -17.52 24.54
N ARG A 161 -10.16 -16.76 25.15
CA ARG A 161 -10.30 -15.32 25.41
C ARG A 161 -9.36 -14.43 24.60
N SER A 162 -8.55 -15.01 23.72
CA SER A 162 -7.54 -14.28 22.95
C SER A 162 -7.49 -14.75 21.50
N GLY A 163 -6.79 -14.00 20.67
CA GLY A 163 -6.48 -14.43 19.32
C GLY A 163 -5.53 -13.45 18.66
N SER A 164 -4.80 -13.92 17.66
CA SER A 164 -3.80 -13.11 16.98
C SER A 164 -3.58 -13.55 15.54
N VAL A 165 -3.12 -12.63 14.71
CA VAL A 165 -2.60 -12.90 13.38
C VAL A 165 -1.09 -12.69 13.34
N THR A 166 -0.39 -13.66 12.75
CA THR A 166 1.03 -13.58 12.50
C THR A 166 1.28 -13.04 11.09
N VAL A 167 2.00 -11.92 10.97
CA VAL A 167 2.35 -11.36 9.67
C VAL A 167 3.77 -11.74 9.31
N ARG A 168 3.91 -12.53 8.26
CA ARG A 168 5.21 -13.03 7.78
C ARG A 168 5.90 -12.00 6.88
N LYS A 169 7.23 -11.96 6.92
CA LYS A 169 8.09 -11.31 5.90
C LYS A 169 8.84 -12.40 5.13
N GLY A 170 8.80 -12.37 3.80
CA GLY A 170 9.66 -13.22 2.97
C GLY A 170 9.55 -14.73 3.27
N LYS A 171 10.62 -15.48 2.95
CA LYS A 171 10.75 -16.95 3.08
C LYS A 171 10.70 -17.42 4.56
N GLY A 172 9.55 -17.29 5.22
CA GLY A 172 9.24 -18.00 6.47
C GLY A 172 9.47 -17.26 7.78
N ASP A 173 9.97 -16.01 7.77
CA ASP A 173 10.20 -15.28 9.03
C ASP A 173 8.96 -14.54 9.55
N ILE A 174 8.70 -14.69 10.85
CA ILE A 174 7.68 -13.93 11.58
C ILE A 174 8.16 -12.49 11.72
N SER A 175 7.36 -11.53 11.25
CA SER A 175 7.73 -10.11 11.33
C SER A 175 7.03 -9.34 12.45
N ARG A 176 5.82 -9.75 12.79
CA ARG A 176 5.03 -9.22 13.91
C ARG A 176 3.81 -10.09 14.18
N VAL A 177 3.28 -9.98 15.38
CA VAL A 177 2.02 -10.59 15.79
C VAL A 177 1.06 -9.46 16.17
N VAL A 178 -0.15 -9.49 15.62
CA VAL A 178 -1.18 -8.48 15.90
C VAL A 178 -2.36 -9.15 16.59
N PRO A 179 -2.75 -8.73 17.81
CA PRO A 179 -3.89 -9.30 18.50
C PRO A 179 -5.21 -8.91 17.82
N PHE A 180 -6.19 -9.81 17.90
CA PHE A 180 -7.56 -9.53 17.46
C PHE A 180 -8.43 -9.07 18.63
N PRO A 181 -9.21 -7.99 18.47
CA PRO A 181 -10.33 -7.73 19.36
C PRO A 181 -11.44 -8.78 19.16
N VAL A 182 -12.35 -8.86 20.13
CA VAL A 182 -13.42 -9.87 20.21
C VAL A 182 -14.22 -9.96 18.91
N ASP A 183 -14.69 -8.83 18.38
CA ASP A 183 -15.53 -8.82 17.18
C ASP A 183 -14.79 -9.31 15.93
N ALA A 184 -13.50 -8.97 15.79
CA ALA A 184 -12.70 -9.43 14.67
C ALA A 184 -12.48 -10.95 14.72
N ARG A 185 -12.27 -11.52 15.93
CA ARG A 185 -12.21 -12.98 16.09
C ARG A 185 -13.54 -13.63 15.72
N HIS A 186 -14.65 -13.08 16.21
CA HIS A 186 -15.99 -13.64 15.98
C HIS A 186 -16.31 -13.78 14.50
N TYR A 187 -16.15 -12.71 13.72
CA TYR A 187 -16.44 -12.77 12.29
C TYR A 187 -15.44 -13.60 11.49
N LEU A 188 -14.17 -13.60 11.90
CA LEU A 188 -13.16 -14.46 11.27
C LEU A 188 -13.45 -15.95 11.52
N PHE A 189 -13.82 -16.30 12.75
CA PHE A 189 -14.20 -17.66 13.12
C PHE A 189 -15.43 -18.13 12.35
N LYS A 190 -16.51 -17.33 12.33
CA LYS A 190 -17.72 -17.62 11.53
C LYS A 190 -17.42 -17.86 10.06
N TYR A 191 -16.54 -17.05 9.47
CA TYR A 191 -16.13 -17.27 8.08
C TYR A 191 -15.36 -18.59 7.92
N LEU A 192 -14.47 -18.94 8.85
CA LEU A 192 -13.75 -20.22 8.80
C LEU A 192 -14.69 -21.43 8.98
N GLU A 193 -15.76 -21.32 9.77
CA GLU A 193 -16.78 -22.38 9.87
C GLU A 193 -17.50 -22.65 8.54
N THR A 194 -17.61 -21.64 7.67
CA THR A 194 -18.21 -21.82 6.33
C THR A 194 -17.25 -22.46 5.31
N ARG A 195 -15.98 -22.65 5.66
CA ARG A 195 -14.96 -23.20 4.77
C ARG A 195 -14.89 -24.73 4.91
N THR A 196 -15.19 -25.46 3.83
CA THR A 196 -15.10 -26.93 3.78
C THR A 196 -13.96 -27.45 2.92
N ASP A 197 -13.13 -26.57 2.39
CA ASP A 197 -12.01 -26.90 1.51
C ASP A 197 -10.67 -26.92 2.25
N ASP A 198 -9.63 -27.39 1.57
CA ASP A 198 -8.27 -27.55 2.11
C ASP A 198 -7.29 -26.44 1.69
N GLU A 199 -7.77 -25.34 1.08
CA GLU A 199 -6.88 -24.26 0.64
C GLU A 199 -6.23 -23.57 1.85
N PRO A 200 -4.89 -23.49 1.89
CA PRO A 200 -4.17 -22.90 3.03
C PRO A 200 -4.47 -21.41 3.18
N ALA A 201 -4.81 -20.72 2.08
CA ALA A 201 -5.11 -19.30 2.09
C ALA A 201 -6.28 -18.98 3.03
N LEU A 202 -6.09 -17.96 3.88
CA LEU A 202 -7.13 -17.52 4.82
C LEU A 202 -8.38 -17.05 4.08
N PHE A 203 -8.23 -16.14 3.13
CA PHE A 203 -9.35 -15.58 2.37
C PHE A 203 -9.37 -16.08 0.92
N LEU A 204 -10.51 -16.63 0.50
CA LEU A 204 -10.72 -17.10 -0.87
C LEU A 204 -11.60 -16.15 -1.68
N SER A 205 -11.36 -16.14 -2.97
CA SER A 205 -12.26 -15.58 -3.97
C SER A 205 -13.48 -16.48 -4.19
N GLN A 206 -14.44 -16.03 -4.98
CA GLN A 206 -15.59 -16.84 -5.39
C GLN A 206 -15.21 -18.10 -6.18
N TYR A 207 -13.99 -18.16 -6.72
CA TYR A 207 -13.46 -19.32 -7.45
C TYR A 207 -12.69 -20.28 -6.53
N GLN A 208 -12.85 -20.18 -5.21
CA GLN A 208 -12.16 -21.00 -4.21
C GLN A 208 -10.64 -20.99 -4.33
N GLN A 209 -10.09 -19.84 -4.72
CA GLN A 209 -8.65 -19.58 -4.82
C GLN A 209 -8.30 -18.36 -4.00
N ARG A 210 -7.05 -18.23 -3.52
CA ARG A 210 -6.57 -17.06 -2.76
C ARG A 210 -7.08 -15.75 -3.35
N ILE A 211 -7.73 -14.93 -2.53
CA ILE A 211 -8.30 -13.67 -3.00
C ILE A 211 -7.19 -12.70 -3.45
N SER A 212 -7.39 -12.02 -4.57
CA SER A 212 -6.42 -11.05 -5.06
C SER A 212 -6.56 -9.69 -4.37
N VAL A 213 -5.46 -8.91 -4.29
CA VAL A 213 -5.50 -7.50 -3.83
C VAL A 213 -6.56 -6.69 -4.58
N ARG A 214 -6.66 -6.87 -5.89
CA ARG A 214 -7.63 -6.14 -6.74
C ARG A 214 -9.07 -6.51 -6.40
N SER A 215 -9.32 -7.78 -6.05
CA SER A 215 -10.64 -8.25 -5.63
C SER A 215 -11.05 -7.59 -4.31
N VAL A 216 -10.15 -7.54 -3.32
CA VAL A 216 -10.41 -6.85 -2.04
C VAL A 216 -10.65 -5.36 -2.26
N GLN A 217 -9.83 -4.70 -3.06
CA GLN A 217 -10.01 -3.27 -3.38
C GLN A 217 -11.35 -2.99 -4.09
N ARG A 218 -11.77 -3.86 -5.02
CA ARG A 218 -13.05 -3.72 -5.71
C ARG A 218 -14.23 -3.91 -4.76
N MET A 219 -14.15 -4.89 -3.85
CA MET A 219 -15.15 -5.12 -2.82
C MET A 219 -15.27 -3.89 -1.90
N LEU A 220 -14.17 -3.38 -1.35
CA LEU A 220 -14.20 -2.21 -0.46
C LEU A 220 -14.72 -0.94 -1.15
N LYS A 221 -14.50 -0.81 -2.46
CA LYS A 221 -15.04 0.30 -3.25
C LYS A 221 -16.57 0.35 -3.24
N GLN A 222 -17.26 -0.78 -3.09
CA GLN A 222 -18.72 -0.84 -2.99
C GLN A 222 -19.23 -0.09 -1.73
N TYR A 223 -18.42 -0.05 -0.67
CA TYR A 223 -18.70 0.72 0.54
C TYR A 223 -18.14 2.16 0.50
N GLY A 224 -17.51 2.57 -0.62
CA GLY A 224 -16.85 3.87 -0.73
C GLY A 224 -15.52 3.98 0.04
N ILE A 225 -14.88 2.85 0.36
CA ILE A 225 -13.67 2.80 1.21
C ILE A 225 -12.48 2.21 0.45
N HIS A 226 -11.26 2.59 0.85
CA HIS A 226 -10.01 1.98 0.41
C HIS A 226 -9.29 1.26 1.56
N PRO A 227 -8.52 0.18 1.30
CA PRO A 227 -7.80 -0.53 2.36
C PRO A 227 -6.89 0.37 3.19
N HIS A 228 -6.28 1.37 2.56
CA HIS A 228 -5.41 2.31 3.26
C HIS A 228 -6.19 3.14 4.30
N GLN A 229 -7.44 3.54 4.02
CA GLN A 229 -8.27 4.28 4.97
C GLN A 229 -8.58 3.45 6.22
N LEU A 230 -8.83 2.15 6.08
CA LEU A 230 -9.05 1.26 7.23
C LEU A 230 -7.79 1.18 8.11
N ARG A 231 -6.63 0.99 7.49
CA ARG A 231 -5.34 1.04 8.20
C ARG A 231 -5.08 2.39 8.86
N HIS A 232 -5.44 3.49 8.19
CA HIS A 232 -5.29 4.83 8.78
C HIS A 232 -6.18 4.99 10.00
N THR A 233 -7.42 4.52 9.91
CA THR A 233 -8.39 4.52 11.01
C THR A 233 -7.82 3.72 12.19
N TYR A 234 -7.32 2.51 11.97
CA TYR A 234 -6.65 1.71 13.00
C TYR A 234 -5.52 2.47 13.71
N CYS A 235 -4.56 3.02 12.95
CA CYS A 235 -3.41 3.71 13.54
C CYS A 235 -3.84 4.99 14.28
N ARG A 236 -4.88 5.68 13.79
CA ARG A 236 -5.43 6.88 14.43
C ARG A 236 -6.14 6.56 15.74
N GLU A 237 -6.92 5.48 15.78
CA GLU A 237 -7.61 5.04 17.01
C GLU A 237 -6.60 4.65 18.10
N LEU A 238 -5.52 3.94 17.74
CA LEU A 238 -4.44 3.64 18.69
C LEU A 238 -3.71 4.90 19.19
N ALA A 239 -3.44 5.86 18.29
CA ALA A 239 -2.85 7.13 18.70
C ALA A 239 -3.79 7.91 19.65
N ASN A 240 -5.09 7.91 19.36
CA ASN A 240 -6.10 8.56 20.18
C ASN A 240 -6.29 7.88 21.55
N SER A 241 -6.00 6.58 21.66
CA SER A 241 -5.99 5.87 22.95
C SER A 241 -4.75 6.16 23.80
N GLY A 242 -3.82 7.01 23.32
CA GLY A 242 -2.58 7.36 24.02
C GLY A 242 -1.44 6.36 23.84
N MET A 243 -1.55 5.40 22.91
CA MET A 243 -0.46 4.47 22.62
C MET A 243 0.72 5.22 21.99
N ASP A 244 1.94 4.87 22.40
CA ASP A 244 3.14 5.50 21.86
C ASP A 244 3.36 5.16 20.37
N LEU A 245 4.06 6.05 19.66
CA LEU A 245 4.26 5.91 18.21
C LEU A 245 5.10 4.69 17.81
N SER A 246 5.98 4.21 18.70
CA SER A 246 6.83 3.06 18.41
C SER A 246 5.98 1.78 18.43
N SER A 247 5.13 1.60 19.43
CA SER A 247 4.16 0.48 19.51
C SER A 247 3.19 0.48 18.33
N ILE A 248 2.67 1.65 17.95
CA ILE A 248 1.81 1.76 16.75
C ILE A 248 2.59 1.40 15.48
N ALA A 249 3.85 1.84 15.36
CA ALA A 249 4.69 1.51 14.21
C ALA A 249 4.97 0.00 14.11
N GLU A 250 5.19 -0.66 15.24
CA GLU A 250 5.38 -2.10 15.34
C GLU A 250 4.14 -2.87 14.88
N LEU A 251 2.97 -2.57 15.47
CA LEU A 251 1.69 -3.21 15.11
C LEU A 251 1.32 -3.01 13.63
N ALA A 252 1.52 -1.79 13.13
CA ALA A 252 1.29 -1.50 11.73
C ALA A 252 2.39 -2.13 10.83
N GLY A 253 3.60 -2.38 11.33
CA GLY A 253 4.75 -2.80 10.52
C GLY A 253 5.25 -1.65 9.63
N HIS A 254 5.38 -0.45 10.16
CA HIS A 254 6.06 0.69 9.51
C HIS A 254 7.57 0.57 9.71
N SER A 255 8.34 0.58 8.63
CA SER A 255 9.82 0.65 8.69
C SER A 255 10.33 2.06 8.98
N ASP A 256 9.50 3.09 8.79
CA ASP A 256 9.83 4.49 9.07
C ASP A 256 8.77 5.08 10.01
N THR A 257 9.21 5.47 11.21
CA THR A 257 8.37 6.07 12.26
C THR A 257 7.78 7.42 11.85
N ASN A 258 8.33 8.10 10.84
CA ASN A 258 7.71 9.30 10.25
C ASN A 258 6.35 9.00 9.61
N THR A 259 6.14 7.76 9.14
CA THR A 259 4.84 7.31 8.66
C THR A 259 3.83 7.31 9.82
N THR A 260 4.28 6.94 11.02
CA THR A 260 3.43 6.90 12.21
C THR A 260 3.17 8.28 12.81
N ARG A 261 4.15 9.20 12.75
CA ARG A 261 4.01 10.60 13.18
C ARG A 261 2.87 11.36 12.47
N ARG A 262 2.43 10.88 11.29
CA ARG A 262 1.27 11.46 10.59
C ARG A 262 -0.07 11.18 11.30
N TYR A 263 -0.15 10.14 12.13
CA TYR A 263 -1.38 9.78 12.85
C TYR A 263 -1.60 10.56 14.13
N SER A 264 -0.53 11.04 14.75
CA SER A 264 -0.59 11.74 16.04
C SER A 264 -0.78 13.24 15.95
N LYS A 265 -0.94 13.81 14.74
CA LYS A 265 -1.27 15.24 14.63
C LYS A 265 -2.67 15.45 15.20
N PRO A 266 -2.82 16.09 16.37
CA PRO A 266 -4.13 16.35 16.89
C PRO A 266 -4.86 17.33 15.95
N SER A 267 -6.15 17.12 15.78
CA SER A 267 -7.02 18.08 15.10
C SER A 267 -7.10 19.37 15.92
N HIS A 268 -7.51 20.46 15.30
CA HIS A 268 -7.65 21.74 16.00
C HIS A 268 -8.61 21.64 17.20
N SER A 269 -9.73 20.92 17.02
CA SER A 269 -10.70 20.66 18.09
C SER A 269 -10.12 19.81 19.23
N GLU A 270 -9.24 18.84 18.93
CA GLU A 270 -8.56 18.05 19.97
C GLU A 270 -7.54 18.90 20.74
N LEU A 271 -6.87 19.87 20.08
CA LEU A 271 -6.00 20.84 20.75
C LEU A 271 -6.79 21.77 21.67
N GLU A 272 -7.92 22.30 21.22
CA GLU A 272 -8.81 23.13 22.02
C GLU A 272 -9.33 22.38 23.26
N GLN A 273 -9.78 21.13 23.09
CA GLN A 273 -10.22 20.29 24.22
C GLN A 273 -9.08 19.97 25.19
N ALA A 274 -7.87 19.71 24.70
CA ALA A 274 -6.71 19.45 25.55
C ALA A 274 -6.34 20.69 26.38
N ILE A 275 -6.31 21.88 25.76
CA ILE A 275 -6.05 23.15 26.46
C ILE A 275 -7.14 23.42 27.50
N SER A 276 -8.42 23.25 27.13
CA SER A 276 -9.55 23.43 28.05
C SER A 276 -9.52 22.46 29.24
N ARG A 277 -9.00 21.24 29.10
CA ARG A 277 -8.88 20.31 30.24
C ARG A 277 -7.76 20.68 31.23
N VAL A 278 -6.74 21.39 30.77
CA VAL A 278 -5.55 21.72 31.59
C VAL A 278 -5.68 23.10 32.22
N PHE A 279 -6.35 24.04 31.53
CA PHE A 279 -6.41 25.45 31.92
C PHE A 279 -7.84 26.02 32.00
N GLY A 280 -8.87 25.18 31.80
CA GLY A 280 -10.28 25.58 31.87
C GLY A 280 -10.97 25.09 33.13
#